data_AF-A0A183JMZ6-F1
#
_entry.id   AF-A0A183JMZ6-F1
#
_cell.length_a   1.000
_cell.length_b   1.000
_cell.length_c   1.000
_cell.angle_alpha   90.00
_cell.angle_beta   90.00
_cell.angle_gamma   90.00
#
_symmetry.space_group_name_H-M   'P 1'
#
loop_
_entity.id
_entity.type
_entity.pdbx_description
1 polymer ?
#
loop_
_entity_poly.entity_id
_entity_poly.type
_entity_poly.pdbx_seq_one_letter_code
_entity_poly.pdbx_strand_id
1 'polypeptide(L)'
;MTTMAGLKSHDSILSKLDTFKRKRKARLEVEELNKESRQAIEMAVSALTTDDPKQYQLEEGQERSFIEKSSQNSESVKNLVDKLLTWINNELSEHRILVRDIQEDLYDGQLLQKLVEKLAKIKLDHPELTLSEIGQLQRLRGVLQTVNEVLHVSETWASQRWTAERIHQKDLVAILRLLVVIARQFKPEMRFQAGIFLTVIIARKLNGKLEYRYEREYITEVTETLPG
;
A
#
# COMPACT_ATOMS: atom_id res chain seq x y z
N MET A 1 35.48 -75.66 -18.00
CA MET A 1 35.00 -74.39 -17.42
C MET A 1 35.49 -73.25 -18.29
N THR A 2 34.65 -72.65 -19.13
CA THR A 2 34.91 -71.30 -19.67
C THR A 2 33.58 -70.59 -19.92
N THR A 3 33.37 -69.50 -19.22
CA THR A 3 32.22 -68.60 -19.24
C THR A 3 32.24 -67.71 -20.50
N MET A 4 31.11 -67.55 -21.18
CA MET A 4 30.89 -66.42 -22.10
C MET A 4 29.90 -65.45 -21.46
N ALA A 5 30.42 -64.33 -20.95
CA ALA A 5 29.67 -63.16 -20.54
C ALA A 5 29.78 -62.11 -21.66
N GLY A 6 28.66 -61.66 -22.21
CA GLY A 6 28.70 -60.56 -23.17
C GLY A 6 27.34 -60.28 -23.79
N LEU A 7 26.51 -59.51 -23.09
CA LEU A 7 25.36 -58.75 -23.62
C LEU A 7 24.76 -57.90 -22.46
N LYS A 8 25.50 -56.91 -21.95
CA LYS A 8 24.98 -55.94 -20.95
C LYS A 8 25.42 -54.48 -21.18
N SER A 9 26.13 -54.18 -22.27
CA SER A 9 26.79 -52.87 -22.45
C SER A 9 25.92 -51.82 -23.16
N HIS A 10 25.06 -52.22 -24.11
CA HIS A 10 24.31 -51.28 -24.94
C HIS A 10 23.13 -50.59 -24.22
N ASP A 11 22.39 -51.33 -23.37
CA ASP A 11 21.27 -50.77 -22.57
C ASP A 11 21.74 -49.75 -21.52
N SER A 12 22.96 -49.90 -21.01
CA SER A 12 23.54 -48.98 -20.02
C SER A 12 23.89 -47.61 -20.63
N ILE A 13 24.24 -47.58 -21.92
CA ILE A 13 24.60 -46.34 -22.63
C ILE A 13 23.33 -45.58 -23.04
N LEU A 14 22.30 -46.28 -23.50
CA LEU A 14 21.02 -45.68 -23.89
C LEU A 14 20.24 -45.11 -22.69
N SER A 15 20.19 -45.84 -21.57
CA SER A 15 19.56 -45.36 -20.34
C SER A 15 20.25 -44.13 -19.74
N LYS A 16 21.59 -44.06 -19.85
CA LYS A 16 22.36 -42.86 -19.47
C LYS A 16 22.03 -41.68 -20.39
N LEU A 17 21.93 -41.89 -21.70
CA LEU A 17 21.59 -40.83 -22.65
C LEU A 17 20.19 -40.25 -22.41
N ASP A 18 19.20 -41.10 -22.10
CA ASP A 18 17.85 -40.65 -21.75
C ASP A 18 17.79 -39.88 -20.43
N THR A 19 18.56 -40.32 -19.43
CA THR A 19 18.67 -39.63 -18.15
C THR A 19 19.30 -38.24 -18.31
N PHE A 20 20.33 -38.13 -19.17
CA PHE A 20 20.96 -36.85 -19.49
C PHE A 20 20.00 -35.90 -20.23
N LYS A 21 19.17 -36.40 -21.17
CA LYS A 21 18.16 -35.59 -21.86
C LYS A 21 17.09 -35.06 -20.91
N ARG A 22 16.55 -35.90 -20.03
CA ARG A 22 15.56 -35.48 -19.02
C ARG A 22 16.15 -34.45 -18.06
N LYS A 23 17.38 -34.68 -17.58
CA LYS A 23 18.09 -33.75 -16.69
C LYS A 23 18.35 -32.39 -17.36
N ARG A 24 18.64 -32.38 -18.66
CA ARG A 24 18.81 -31.14 -19.44
C ARG A 24 17.49 -30.39 -19.62
N LYS A 25 16.39 -31.09 -19.92
CA LYS A 25 15.06 -30.46 -20.03
C LYS A 25 14.61 -29.83 -18.72
N ALA A 26 14.75 -30.54 -17.60
CA ALA A 26 14.41 -30.02 -16.28
C ALA A 26 15.25 -28.78 -15.90
N ARG A 27 16.53 -28.73 -16.30
CA ARG A 27 17.36 -27.53 -16.09
C ARG A 27 16.89 -26.32 -16.88
N LEU A 28 16.50 -26.52 -18.14
CA LEU A 28 15.99 -25.44 -19.00
C LEU A 28 14.67 -24.88 -18.46
N GLU A 29 13.77 -25.76 -18.02
CA GLU A 29 12.50 -25.36 -17.42
C GLU A 29 12.69 -24.58 -16.11
N VAL A 30 13.62 -25.01 -15.25
CA VAL A 30 14.01 -24.26 -14.04
C VAL A 30 14.64 -22.91 -14.38
N GLU A 31 15.39 -22.82 -15.47
CA GLU A 31 16.02 -21.59 -15.92
C GLU A 31 15.00 -20.60 -16.51
N GLU A 32 14.01 -21.08 -17.27
CA GLU A 32 12.88 -20.30 -17.75
C GLU A 32 12.03 -19.78 -16.60
N LEU A 33 11.65 -20.64 -15.64
CA LEU A 33 10.89 -20.23 -14.46
C LEU A 33 11.65 -19.19 -13.60
N ASN A 34 12.97 -19.35 -13.47
CA ASN A 34 13.79 -18.36 -12.76
C ASN A 34 13.89 -17.03 -13.52
N LYS A 35 13.93 -17.07 -14.85
CA LYS A 35 13.94 -15.88 -15.69
C LYS A 35 12.60 -15.15 -15.61
N GLU A 36 11.49 -15.88 -15.69
CA GLU A 36 10.15 -15.33 -15.50
C GLU A 36 9.98 -14.73 -14.11
N SER A 37 10.44 -15.42 -13.05
CA SER A 37 10.43 -14.91 -11.68
C SER A 37 11.27 -13.63 -11.55
N ARG A 38 12.48 -13.59 -12.11
CA ARG A 38 13.32 -12.38 -12.11
C ARG A 38 12.68 -11.24 -12.87
N GLN A 39 12.08 -11.52 -14.02
CA GLN A 39 11.39 -10.51 -14.83
C GLN A 39 10.15 -9.98 -14.09
N ALA A 40 9.38 -10.84 -13.43
CA ALA A 40 8.26 -10.43 -12.59
C ALA A 40 8.70 -9.57 -11.40
N ILE A 41 9.83 -9.93 -10.76
CA ILE A 41 10.44 -9.14 -9.68
C ILE A 41 10.93 -7.79 -10.21
N GLU A 42 11.62 -7.74 -11.35
CA GLU A 42 12.12 -6.51 -11.97
C GLU A 42 10.97 -5.59 -12.38
N MET A 43 9.88 -6.13 -12.93
CA MET A 43 8.66 -5.38 -13.22
C MET A 43 8.00 -4.84 -11.95
N ALA A 44 7.95 -5.63 -10.88
CA ALA A 44 7.45 -5.18 -9.58
C ALA A 44 8.33 -4.09 -8.96
N VAL A 45 9.66 -4.19 -9.06
CA VAL A 45 10.61 -3.19 -8.56
C VAL A 45 10.57 -1.91 -9.40
N SER A 46 10.47 -2.02 -10.72
CA SER A 46 10.29 -0.87 -11.63
C SER A 46 8.98 -0.13 -11.34
N ALA A 47 7.90 -0.87 -11.06
CA ALA A 47 6.64 -0.32 -10.60
C ALA A 47 6.75 0.45 -9.27
N LEU A 48 7.65 0.05 -8.37
CA LEU A 48 7.85 0.70 -7.08
C LEU A 48 8.77 1.92 -7.15
N THR A 49 9.51 2.11 -8.25
CA THR A 49 10.62 3.10 -8.36
C THR A 49 10.42 4.15 -9.46
N THR A 50 9.43 4.00 -10.34
CA THR A 50 9.21 4.92 -11.46
C THR A 50 8.35 6.11 -11.03
N ASP A 51 9.02 7.24 -10.82
CA ASP A 51 8.39 8.52 -10.48
C ASP A 51 7.59 9.17 -11.62
N ASP A 52 7.68 8.63 -12.84
CA ASP A 52 6.97 9.13 -14.02
C ASP A 52 5.82 8.15 -14.40
N PRO A 53 4.56 8.61 -14.36
CA PRO A 53 3.38 7.91 -14.89
C PRO A 53 3.57 7.23 -16.26
N LYS A 54 4.47 7.78 -17.10
CA LYS A 54 4.74 7.33 -18.47
C LYS A 54 5.67 6.12 -18.56
N GLN A 55 6.35 5.76 -17.47
CA GLN A 55 7.34 4.68 -17.47
C GLN A 55 6.78 3.34 -16.99
N TYR A 56 5.50 3.30 -16.61
CA TYR A 56 4.86 2.09 -16.10
C TYR A 56 4.52 1.08 -17.20
N GLN A 57 4.98 -0.16 -17.01
CA GLN A 57 4.52 -1.31 -17.78
C GLN A 57 3.22 -1.84 -17.16
N LEU A 58 2.08 -1.36 -17.66
CA LEU A 58 0.78 -1.92 -17.30
C LEU A 58 0.42 -3.11 -18.22
N GLU A 59 -0.29 -4.09 -17.66
CA GLU A 59 -0.95 -5.15 -18.41
C GLU A 59 -2.25 -4.65 -19.05
N GLU A 60 -2.72 -5.34 -20.09
CA GLU A 60 -3.95 -4.95 -20.79
C GLU A 60 -5.16 -4.99 -19.83
N GLY A 61 -5.89 -3.89 -19.73
CA GLY A 61 -7.00 -3.73 -18.78
C GLY A 61 -6.59 -3.35 -17.36
N GLN A 62 -5.28 -3.30 -17.04
CA GLN A 62 -4.81 -2.90 -15.73
C GLN A 62 -4.94 -1.38 -15.53
N GLU A 63 -5.33 -0.98 -14.32
CA GLU A 63 -5.39 0.40 -13.86
C GLU A 63 -4.50 0.61 -12.65
N ARG A 64 -3.81 1.76 -12.60
CA ARG A 64 -3.09 2.22 -11.42
C ARG A 64 -3.29 3.71 -11.20
N SER A 65 -3.34 4.10 -9.93
CA SER A 65 -3.42 5.49 -9.48
C SER A 65 -2.13 5.92 -8.80
N PHE A 66 -1.70 7.15 -9.03
CA PHE A 66 -0.55 7.77 -8.38
C PHE A 66 -0.78 9.26 -8.19
N ILE A 67 -0.16 9.83 -7.15
CA ILE A 67 -0.34 11.24 -6.82
C ILE A 67 0.57 12.09 -7.69
N GLU A 68 0.02 13.17 -8.25
CA GLU A 68 0.80 14.15 -8.99
C GLU A 68 1.78 14.87 -8.06
N LYS A 69 3.09 14.77 -8.34
CA LYS A 69 4.15 15.38 -7.52
C LYS A 69 3.99 16.89 -7.34
N SER A 70 3.52 17.61 -8.37
CA SER A 70 3.28 19.05 -8.28
C SER A 70 2.19 19.36 -7.26
N SER A 71 1.11 18.57 -7.25
CA SER A 71 0.01 18.68 -6.29
C SER A 71 0.45 18.32 -4.88
N GLN A 72 1.21 17.25 -4.71
CA GLN A 72 1.76 16.86 -3.40
C GLN A 72 2.71 17.92 -2.84
N ASN A 73 3.49 18.57 -3.70
CA ASN A 73 4.43 19.62 -3.31
C ASN A 73 3.80 21.01 -3.16
N SER A 74 2.49 21.13 -3.36
CA SER A 74 1.77 22.39 -3.19
C SER A 74 1.86 22.87 -1.75
N GLU A 75 1.93 24.19 -1.60
CA GLU A 75 2.07 24.85 -0.29
C GLU A 75 0.90 24.51 0.64
N SER A 76 -0.32 24.43 0.10
CA SER A 76 -1.53 24.06 0.86
C SER A 76 -1.43 22.65 1.47
N VAL A 77 -0.91 21.68 0.70
CA VAL A 77 -0.76 20.29 1.16
C VAL A 77 0.38 20.19 2.17
N LYS A 78 1.52 20.84 1.91
CA LYS A 78 2.65 20.86 2.86
C LYS A 78 2.25 21.44 4.21
N ASN A 79 1.57 22.59 4.20
CA ASN A 79 1.08 23.21 5.44
C ASN A 79 0.05 22.33 6.16
N LEU A 80 -0.80 21.61 5.43
CA LEU A 80 -1.71 20.65 6.05
C LEU A 80 -0.96 19.51 6.73
N VAL A 81 0.00 18.90 6.03
CA VAL A 81 0.82 17.79 6.55
C VAL A 81 1.61 18.24 7.78
N ASP A 82 2.29 19.38 7.71
CA ASP A 82 3.08 19.94 8.82
C ASP A 82 2.23 20.24 10.05
N LYS A 83 1.04 20.83 9.82
CA LYS A 83 0.08 21.11 10.89
C LYS A 83 -0.43 19.83 11.55
N LEU A 84 -0.74 18.79 10.78
CA LEU A 84 -1.14 17.48 11.30
C LEU A 84 0.01 16.80 12.06
N LEU A 85 1.22 16.80 11.51
CA LEU A 85 2.41 16.25 12.17
C LEU A 85 2.68 16.93 13.51
N THR A 86 2.66 18.26 13.53
CA THR A 86 2.86 19.05 14.75
C THR A 86 1.79 18.70 15.80
N TRP A 87 0.53 18.61 15.39
CA TRP A 87 -0.54 18.23 16.30
C TRP A 87 -0.38 16.81 16.84
N ILE A 88 -0.17 15.81 15.97
CA ILE A 88 -0.02 14.41 16.37
C ILE A 88 1.18 14.22 17.32
N ASN A 89 2.28 14.94 17.08
CA ASN A 89 3.47 14.91 17.94
C ASN A 89 3.27 15.61 19.29
N ASN A 90 2.37 16.60 19.38
CA ASN A 90 2.02 17.27 20.63
C ASN A 90 1.03 16.45 21.46
N GLU A 91 0.02 15.87 20.79
CA GLU A 91 -0.59 14.62 21.27
C GLU A 91 0.52 13.56 21.39
N LEU A 92 0.40 12.35 21.92
CA LEU A 92 1.52 11.35 21.92
C LEU A 92 2.93 11.71 22.49
N SER A 93 3.31 12.96 22.77
CA SER A 93 4.60 13.37 23.35
C SER A 93 4.84 12.71 24.70
N GLU A 94 3.78 12.64 25.52
CA GLU A 94 3.73 11.92 26.80
C GLU A 94 4.02 10.41 26.65
N HIS A 95 3.76 9.85 25.47
CA HIS A 95 4.01 8.45 25.12
C HIS A 95 5.40 8.24 24.50
N ARG A 96 6.21 9.30 24.38
CA ARG A 96 7.54 9.29 23.75
C ARG A 96 7.53 8.80 22.30
N ILE A 97 6.44 9.05 21.59
CA ILE A 97 6.30 8.75 20.17
C ILE A 97 6.65 10.02 19.39
N LEU A 98 7.49 9.89 18.36
CA LEU A 98 7.84 10.96 17.43
C LEU A 98 7.52 10.50 16.00
N VAL A 99 6.53 11.15 15.41
CA VAL A 99 6.09 10.95 14.03
C VAL A 99 6.88 11.86 13.11
N ARG A 100 7.44 11.30 12.04
CA ARG A 100 8.25 12.02 11.05
C ARG A 100 7.57 12.06 9.69
N ASP A 101 6.90 10.97 9.32
CA ASP A 101 6.24 10.82 8.04
C ASP A 101 4.91 10.11 8.25
N ILE A 102 3.81 10.81 8.00
CA ILE A 102 2.47 10.27 8.22
C ILE A 102 2.17 9.03 7.35
N GLN A 103 2.79 8.86 6.19
CA GLN A 103 2.60 7.67 5.36
C GLN A 103 3.37 6.48 5.94
N GLU A 104 4.63 6.69 6.33
CA GLU A 104 5.48 5.64 6.89
C GLU A 104 5.11 5.26 8.33
N ASP A 105 4.52 6.18 9.09
CA ASP A 105 4.22 5.95 10.51
C ASP A 105 2.76 5.46 10.72
N LEU A 106 1.81 5.73 9.80
CA LEU A 106 0.41 5.27 9.95
C LEU A 106 0.08 3.94 9.24
N TYR A 107 0.85 3.49 8.25
CA TYR A 107 0.42 2.42 7.34
C TYR A 107 0.11 1.08 8.05
N ASP A 108 0.80 0.78 9.15
CA ASP A 108 0.61 -0.45 9.90
C ASP A 108 -0.51 -0.36 10.96
N GLY A 109 -1.07 0.83 11.17
CA GLY A 109 -2.13 1.10 12.13
C GLY A 109 -1.71 1.27 13.59
N GLN A 110 -0.43 1.09 13.94
CA GLN A 110 0.02 1.18 15.34
C GLN A 110 -0.03 2.61 15.87
N LEU A 111 0.44 3.58 15.07
CA LEU A 111 0.37 5.00 15.41
C LEU A 111 -1.09 5.46 15.52
N LEU A 112 -1.93 5.04 14.58
CA LEU A 112 -3.35 5.36 14.57
C LEU A 112 -4.06 4.83 15.83
N GLN A 113 -3.77 3.58 16.22
CA GLN A 113 -4.28 2.98 17.45
C GLN A 113 -3.90 3.83 18.67
N LYS A 114 -2.62 4.15 18.85
CA LYS A 114 -2.15 4.95 20.01
C LYS A 114 -2.75 6.35 20.05
N LEU A 115 -2.87 7.00 18.88
CA LEU A 115 -3.50 8.32 18.77
C LEU A 115 -4.96 8.27 19.24
N VAL A 116 -5.73 7.31 18.75
CA VAL A 116 -7.17 7.21 19.05
C VAL A 116 -7.42 6.75 20.49
N GLU A 117 -6.62 5.81 21.01
CA GLU A 117 -6.64 5.42 22.43
C GLU A 117 -6.46 6.65 23.34
N LYS A 118 -5.48 7.51 23.02
CA LYS A 118 -5.24 8.75 23.76
C LYS A 118 -6.42 9.70 23.66
N LEU A 119 -6.87 10.00 22.44
CA LEU A 119 -7.89 11.03 22.18
C LEU A 119 -9.27 10.64 22.71
N ALA A 120 -9.70 9.40 22.48
CA ALA A 120 -11.00 8.89 22.92
C ALA A 120 -10.98 8.34 24.36
N LYS A 121 -9.81 8.24 25.00
CA LYS A 121 -9.62 7.64 26.34
C LYS A 121 -10.15 6.21 26.41
N ILE A 122 -9.94 5.45 25.34
CA ILE A 122 -10.30 4.03 25.22
C ILE A 122 -9.04 3.17 25.16
N LYS A 123 -9.20 1.85 25.30
CA LYS A 123 -8.15 0.87 25.00
C LYS A 123 -8.62 -0.03 23.86
N LEU A 124 -7.76 -0.20 22.86
CA LEU A 124 -7.98 -1.10 21.74
C LEU A 124 -7.18 -2.37 21.99
N ASP A 125 -7.88 -3.50 22.10
CA ASP A 125 -7.25 -4.80 22.37
C ASP A 125 -6.78 -5.45 21.05
N HIS A 126 -5.79 -4.80 20.43
CA HIS A 126 -5.14 -5.30 19.22
C HIS A 126 -3.66 -5.57 19.48
N PRO A 127 -3.10 -6.67 18.94
CA PRO A 127 -1.71 -7.05 19.18
C PRO A 127 -0.75 -5.97 18.66
N GLU A 128 0.08 -5.44 19.58
CA GLU A 128 1.03 -4.34 19.29
C GLU A 128 2.14 -4.76 18.31
N LEU A 129 2.49 -6.04 18.27
CA LEU A 129 3.53 -6.57 17.41
C LEU A 129 2.96 -7.62 16.48
N THR A 130 2.67 -7.21 15.24
CA THR A 130 2.35 -8.16 14.17
C THR A 130 3.31 -7.93 13.01
N LEU A 131 4.19 -8.90 12.79
CA LEU A 131 5.26 -8.83 11.79
C LEU A 131 4.78 -9.26 10.39
N SER A 132 3.62 -9.92 10.28
CA SER A 132 3.07 -10.33 9.00
C SER A 132 2.21 -9.23 8.39
N GLU A 133 2.36 -9.01 7.10
CA GLU A 133 1.55 -8.06 6.31
C GLU A 133 0.04 -8.29 6.51
N ILE A 134 -0.40 -9.56 6.45
CA ILE A 134 -1.80 -9.96 6.67
C ILE A 134 -2.28 -9.52 8.05
N GLY A 135 -1.44 -9.67 9.08
CA GLY A 135 -1.80 -9.32 10.44
C GLY A 135 -1.79 -7.81 10.69
N GLN A 136 -0.88 -7.06 10.07
CA GLN A 136 -0.91 -5.59 10.07
C GLN A 136 -2.21 -5.08 9.46
N LEU A 137 -2.61 -5.63 8.30
CA LEU A 137 -3.86 -5.27 7.65
C LEU A 137 -5.09 -5.64 8.48
N GLN A 138 -5.12 -6.81 9.13
CA GLN A 138 -6.20 -7.20 10.05
C GLN A 138 -6.31 -6.26 11.26
N ARG A 139 -5.19 -5.91 11.89
CA ARG A 139 -5.16 -4.91 12.96
C ARG A 139 -5.73 -3.59 12.48
N LEU A 140 -5.23 -3.09 11.35
CA LEU A 140 -5.67 -1.80 10.80
C LEU A 140 -7.17 -1.80 10.49
N ARG A 141 -7.75 -2.90 10.01
CA ARG A 141 -9.21 -3.04 9.86
C ARG A 141 -9.94 -2.90 11.20
N GLY A 142 -9.47 -3.59 12.24
CA GLY A 142 -10.05 -3.48 13.58
C GLY A 142 -9.95 -2.06 14.16
N VAL A 143 -8.76 -1.45 14.07
CA VAL A 143 -8.53 -0.07 14.49
C VAL A 143 -9.45 0.89 13.75
N LEU A 144 -9.56 0.77 12.42
CA LEU A 144 -10.43 1.63 11.62
C LEU A 144 -11.91 1.44 11.93
N GLN A 145 -12.34 0.22 12.25
CA GLN A 145 -13.71 0.00 12.70
C GLN A 145 -14.00 0.83 13.95
N THR A 146 -13.16 0.73 14.99
CA THR A 146 -13.38 1.51 16.20
C THR A 146 -13.21 3.01 15.96
N VAL A 147 -12.30 3.43 15.08
CA VAL A 147 -12.18 4.84 14.70
C VAL A 147 -13.46 5.35 14.05
N ASN A 148 -14.05 4.60 13.13
CA ASN A 148 -15.29 5.00 12.48
C ASN A 148 -16.45 5.14 13.48
N GLU A 149 -16.53 4.23 14.47
CA GLU A 149 -17.51 4.29 15.56
C GLU A 149 -17.31 5.54 16.43
N VAL A 150 -16.06 5.84 16.80
CA VAL A 150 -15.67 7.01 17.60
C VAL A 150 -15.93 8.33 16.87
N LEU A 151 -15.74 8.35 15.55
CA LEU A 151 -16.02 9.51 14.71
C LEU A 151 -17.50 9.64 14.35
N HIS A 152 -18.34 8.67 14.72
CA HIS A 152 -19.77 8.61 14.38
C HIS A 152 -20.05 8.72 12.87
N VAL A 153 -19.17 8.16 12.03
CA VAL A 153 -19.33 8.16 10.58
C VAL A 153 -19.91 6.82 10.10
N SER A 154 -20.74 6.85 9.05
CA SER A 154 -21.26 5.61 8.48
C SER A 154 -20.15 4.82 7.78
N GLU A 155 -20.22 3.49 7.84
CA GLU A 155 -19.27 2.60 7.16
C GLU A 155 -19.24 2.85 5.65
N THR A 156 -20.39 3.15 5.05
CA THR A 156 -20.51 3.49 3.62
C THR A 156 -19.81 4.79 3.27
N TRP A 157 -19.86 5.80 4.14
CA TRP A 157 -19.21 7.08 3.92
C TRP A 157 -17.70 6.99 4.15
N ALA A 158 -17.29 6.22 5.16
CA ALA A 158 -15.89 5.97 5.51
C ALA A 158 -15.17 5.16 4.43
N SER A 159 -15.77 4.06 3.96
CA SER A 159 -15.17 3.18 2.94
C SER A 159 -14.90 3.88 1.59
N GLN A 160 -15.64 4.95 1.28
CA GLN A 160 -15.37 5.80 0.11
C GLN A 160 -14.15 6.71 0.28
N ARG A 161 -13.71 6.97 1.52
CA ARG A 161 -12.66 7.94 1.85
C ARG A 161 -11.37 7.29 2.33
N TRP A 162 -11.48 6.24 3.12
CA TRP A 162 -10.37 5.44 3.62
C TRP A 162 -10.78 3.99 3.81
N THR A 163 -9.86 3.09 3.51
CA THR A 163 -9.95 1.67 3.87
C THR A 163 -8.62 1.23 4.45
N ALA A 164 -8.60 0.08 5.13
CA ALA A 164 -7.36 -0.47 5.66
C ALA A 164 -6.36 -0.74 4.53
N GLU A 165 -6.84 -1.20 3.38
CA GLU A 165 -6.00 -1.48 2.20
C GLU A 165 -5.35 -0.20 1.67
N ARG A 166 -6.11 0.90 1.55
CA ARG A 166 -5.58 2.19 1.07
C ARG A 166 -4.52 2.74 2.04
N ILE A 167 -4.80 2.71 3.34
CA ILE A 167 -3.85 3.21 4.35
C ILE A 167 -2.60 2.32 4.42
N HIS A 168 -2.76 1.00 4.36
CA HIS A 168 -1.64 0.05 4.33
C HIS A 168 -0.77 0.22 3.08
N GLN A 169 -1.38 0.58 1.94
CA GLN A 169 -0.69 0.96 0.71
C GLN A 169 -0.13 2.39 0.74
N LYS A 170 -0.14 3.05 1.89
CA LYS A 170 0.39 4.42 2.10
C LYS A 170 -0.30 5.47 1.23
N ASP A 171 -1.59 5.29 0.93
CA ASP A 171 -2.37 6.27 0.19
C ASP A 171 -2.51 7.56 1.01
N LEU A 172 -1.77 8.60 0.61
CA LEU A 172 -1.75 9.89 1.27
C LEU A 172 -3.14 10.56 1.29
N VAL A 173 -3.98 10.35 0.27
CA VAL A 173 -5.34 10.92 0.24
C VAL A 173 -6.17 10.32 1.38
N ALA A 174 -6.17 8.99 1.50
CA ALA A 174 -6.91 8.29 2.55
C ALA A 174 -6.41 8.67 3.94
N ILE A 175 -5.09 8.71 4.12
CA ILE A 175 -4.43 9.07 5.39
C ILE A 175 -4.78 10.50 5.79
N LEU A 176 -4.65 11.47 4.90
CA LEU A 176 -4.94 12.87 5.21
C LEU A 176 -6.42 13.09 5.50
N ARG A 177 -7.33 12.48 4.74
CA ARG A 177 -8.78 12.56 5.00
C ARG A 177 -9.11 12.05 6.40
N LEU A 178 -8.59 10.88 6.76
CA LEU A 178 -8.80 10.30 8.08
C LEU A 178 -8.29 11.22 9.19
N LEU A 179 -7.04 11.68 9.07
CA LEU A 179 -6.43 12.56 10.07
C LEU A 179 -7.15 13.90 10.21
N VAL A 180 -7.62 14.50 9.12
CA VAL A 180 -8.42 15.73 9.15
C VAL A 180 -9.72 15.53 9.91
N VAL A 181 -10.41 14.40 9.71
CA VAL A 181 -11.67 14.12 10.41
C VAL A 181 -11.43 13.85 11.89
N ILE A 182 -10.40 13.07 12.25
CA ILE A 182 -10.01 12.86 13.65
C ILE A 182 -9.66 14.19 14.32
N ALA A 183 -8.85 15.01 13.68
CA ALA A 183 -8.47 16.31 14.17
C ALA A 183 -9.68 17.25 14.38
N ARG A 184 -10.63 17.27 13.45
CA ARG A 184 -11.85 18.08 13.59
C ARG A 184 -12.68 17.66 14.80
N GLN A 185 -12.77 16.36 15.06
CA GLN A 185 -13.52 15.81 16.19
C GLN A 185 -12.87 16.12 17.54
N PHE A 186 -11.55 15.92 17.65
CA PHE A 186 -10.84 15.97 18.93
C PHE A 186 -10.09 17.28 19.20
N LYS A 187 -9.86 18.10 18.16
CA LYS A 187 -9.19 19.39 18.24
C LYS A 187 -9.92 20.46 17.42
N PRO A 188 -11.16 20.83 17.78
CA PRO A 188 -11.97 21.77 17.00
C PRO A 188 -11.36 23.17 16.85
N GLU A 189 -10.43 23.57 17.74
CA GLU A 189 -9.67 24.83 17.56
C GLU A 189 -8.74 24.79 16.33
N MET A 190 -8.36 23.60 15.87
CA MET A 190 -7.46 23.41 14.74
C MET A 190 -8.22 23.50 13.41
N ARG A 191 -8.33 24.71 12.88
CA ARG A 191 -9.00 24.96 11.59
C ARG A 191 -8.15 24.55 10.39
N PHE A 192 -8.79 24.03 9.36
CA PHE A 192 -8.15 23.70 8.09
C PHE A 192 -8.69 24.61 6.98
N GLN A 193 -7.84 24.96 6.01
CA GLN A 193 -8.30 25.66 4.82
C GLN A 193 -9.24 24.75 4.03
N ALA A 194 -10.33 25.30 3.50
CA ALA A 194 -11.27 24.57 2.66
C ALA A 194 -10.68 24.27 1.27
N GLY A 195 -11.17 23.21 0.63
CA GLY A 195 -10.86 22.88 -0.76
C GLY A 195 -9.43 22.45 -1.04
N ILE A 196 -8.65 22.03 -0.04
CA ILE A 196 -7.36 21.35 -0.26
C ILE A 196 -7.63 20.03 -0.96
N PHE A 197 -6.95 19.78 -2.09
CA PHE A 197 -7.05 18.54 -2.87
C PHE A 197 -5.67 18.03 -3.29
N LEU A 198 -5.62 16.75 -3.63
CA LEU A 198 -4.51 16.13 -4.35
C LEU A 198 -4.98 15.73 -5.75
N THR A 199 -4.21 16.07 -6.79
CA THR A 199 -4.42 15.49 -8.11
C THR A 199 -3.90 14.06 -8.12
N VAL A 200 -4.78 13.12 -8.41
CA VAL A 200 -4.45 11.71 -8.63
C VAL A 200 -4.50 11.44 -10.12
N ILE A 201 -3.42 10.89 -10.65
CA ILE A 201 -3.31 10.48 -12.04
C ILE A 201 -3.62 8.98 -12.08
N ILE A 202 -4.59 8.61 -12.91
CA ILE A 202 -5.01 7.25 -13.15
C ILE A 202 -4.49 6.87 -14.53
N ALA A 203 -3.59 5.89 -14.59
CA ALA A 203 -3.16 5.27 -15.83
C ALA A 203 -3.88 3.95 -16.04
N ARG A 204 -4.41 3.75 -17.24
CA ARG A 204 -5.04 2.50 -17.68
C ARG A 204 -4.49 2.10 -19.03
N LYS A 205 -4.23 0.81 -19.24
CA LYS A 205 -3.87 0.30 -20.57
C LYS A 205 -5.08 -0.26 -21.29
N LEU A 206 -5.44 0.34 -22.41
CA LEU A 206 -6.54 -0.07 -23.28
C LEU A 206 -6.07 -0.17 -24.73
N ASN A 207 -6.35 -1.30 -25.36
CA ASN A 207 -5.94 -1.65 -26.72
C ASN A 207 -4.44 -1.44 -26.96
N GLY A 208 -3.60 -1.81 -25.99
CA GLY A 208 -2.16 -1.63 -26.05
C GLY A 208 -1.67 -0.18 -25.88
N LYS A 209 -2.56 0.79 -25.62
CA LYS A 209 -2.21 2.20 -25.36
C LYS A 209 -2.43 2.56 -23.90
N LEU A 210 -1.54 3.38 -23.35
CA LEU A 210 -1.72 3.97 -22.01
C LEU A 210 -2.60 5.22 -22.12
N GLU A 211 -3.73 5.19 -21.43
CA GLU A 211 -4.62 6.33 -21.23
C GLU A 211 -4.42 6.89 -19.82
N TYR A 212 -4.42 8.23 -19.72
CA TYR A 212 -4.24 8.94 -18.46
C TYR A 212 -5.47 9.79 -18.17
N ARG A 213 -5.97 9.71 -16.95
CA ARG A 213 -7.00 10.58 -16.41
C ARG A 213 -6.50 11.25 -15.14
N TYR A 214 -6.84 12.52 -14.98
CA TYR A 214 -6.49 13.30 -13.80
C TYR A 214 -7.76 13.54 -12.99
N GLU A 215 -7.75 13.12 -11.73
CA GLU A 215 -8.86 13.28 -10.80
C GLU A 215 -8.42 14.12 -9.61
N ARG A 216 -9.32 14.98 -9.12
CA ARG A 216 -9.08 15.77 -7.91
C ARG A 216 -9.70 15.07 -6.73
N GLU A 217 -8.85 14.60 -5.82
CA GLU A 217 -9.26 13.99 -4.57
C GLU A 217 -9.19 15.05 -3.45
N TYR A 218 -10.36 15.57 -3.05
CA TYR A 218 -10.44 16.60 -2.00
C TYR A 218 -10.15 16.01 -0.62
N ILE A 219 -9.22 16.62 0.10
CA ILE A 219 -8.84 16.26 1.46
C ILE A 219 -9.70 16.99 2.48
N THR A 220 -10.02 18.26 2.18
CA THR A 220 -10.91 19.09 2.98
C THR A 220 -12.13 19.46 2.15
N GLU A 221 -13.28 19.58 2.80
CA GLU A 221 -14.53 19.97 2.13
C GLU A 221 -14.37 21.32 1.41
N VAL A 222 -15.02 21.43 0.25
CA VAL A 222 -14.99 22.63 -0.59
C VAL A 222 -15.90 23.73 -0.03
N THR A 223 -16.76 23.40 0.93
CA THR A 223 -17.71 24.29 1.61
C THR A 223 -18.10 23.71 2.96
N GLU A 224 -18.12 24.54 4.01
CA GLU A 224 -18.60 24.20 5.36
C GLU A 224 -20.08 23.79 5.34
N THR A 225 -20.36 22.50 5.15
CA THR A 225 -21.62 21.89 5.57
C THR A 225 -21.34 20.43 5.91
N LEU A 226 -21.09 20.16 7.20
CA LEU A 226 -21.25 18.81 7.73
C LEU A 226 -22.71 18.39 7.46
N PRO A 227 -22.97 17.27 6.77
CA PRO A 227 -24.32 16.71 6.76
C PRO A 227 -24.65 16.27 8.19
N GLY A 228 -25.75 16.82 8.72
CA GLY A 228 -26.29 16.45 10.03
C GLY A 228 -26.96 15.08 10.03
#